data_AF-A0A672K9D6-F1
#
_entry.id   AF-A0A672K9D6-F1
#
_cell.length_a   1.000
_cell.length_b   1.000
_cell.length_c   1.000
_cell.angle_alpha   90.00
_cell.angle_beta   90.00
_cell.angle_gamma   90.00
#
_symmetry.space_group_name_H-M   'P 1'
#
loop_
_entity.id
_entity.type
_entity.pdbx_description
1 polymer ?
#
loop_
_entity_poly.entity_id
_entity_poly.type
_entity_poly.pdbx_seq_one_letter_code
_entity_poly.pdbx_strand_id
1 'polypeptide(L)'
;MLQRLQLKFHIFGACIQCSLDNCSTSFHVTCALLAGVVMKPADWPYVVSVTCHKHKQTNQKVSRELSLGQEVIGRSSNGWFYRCTITGIGTQNYYEVNFDDGSYCDNVFPENLLSHDCLRNGPPELGEFVVVKTIDGRVLNASFIKEHVQRYYQVEFQDETQILLKRSEIHTLNQELPKRVMSRLVSAFIHFGTAPCLPPPTSLPVSAPTLPAPEPSESYTHSSSYIAYMESLLNSDFPPEEGEHGVEPMY
;
A
#
# COMPACT_ATOMS: atom_id res chain seq x y z
N MET A 1 -12.81 31.96 -47.89
CA MET A 1 -11.35 31.78 -47.85
C MET A 1 -10.83 32.50 -46.61
N LEU A 2 -10.94 31.88 -45.43
CA LEU A 2 -10.56 32.51 -44.16
C LEU A 2 -9.11 32.13 -43.83
N GLN A 3 -8.22 33.06 -44.11
CA GLN A 3 -6.82 33.04 -43.72
C GLN A 3 -6.76 33.18 -42.19
N ARG A 4 -6.69 32.06 -41.47
CA ARG A 4 -6.50 32.06 -40.02
C ARG A 4 -5.09 32.55 -39.72
N LEU A 5 -5.03 33.63 -38.94
CA LEU A 5 -3.83 34.25 -38.39
C LEU A 5 -2.79 33.21 -37.99
N GLN A 6 -1.58 33.33 -38.55
CA GLN A 6 -0.39 32.79 -37.93
C GLN A 6 -0.12 33.57 -36.64
N LEU A 7 -0.70 33.12 -35.53
CA LEU A 7 -0.20 33.43 -34.21
C LEU A 7 1.11 32.65 -34.02
N LYS A 8 2.24 33.26 -34.43
CA LYS A 8 3.57 32.84 -33.99
C LYS A 8 3.69 33.14 -32.49
N PHE A 9 3.19 32.24 -31.66
CA PHE A 9 3.57 32.21 -30.25
C PHE A 9 5.01 31.71 -30.16
N HIS A 10 5.95 32.64 -30.01
CA HIS A 10 7.31 32.31 -29.65
C HIS A 10 7.34 31.97 -28.15
N ILE A 11 6.94 30.74 -27.83
CA ILE A 11 7.03 30.21 -26.48
C ILE A 11 8.48 29.76 -26.28
N PHE A 12 9.27 30.55 -25.56
CA PHE A 12 10.51 30.09 -24.93
C PHE A 12 10.14 29.08 -23.83
N GLY A 13 9.70 27.89 -24.23
CA GLY A 13 9.39 26.81 -23.32
C GLY A 13 10.62 25.94 -23.12
N ALA A 14 10.93 25.61 -21.87
CA ALA A 14 11.87 24.52 -21.59
C ALA A 14 11.32 23.23 -22.22
N CYS A 15 12.17 22.53 -22.97
CA CYS A 15 11.88 21.18 -23.46
C CYS A 15 12.32 20.18 -22.40
N ILE A 16 11.45 19.23 -22.09
CA ILE A 16 11.78 18.10 -21.23
C ILE A 16 11.77 16.81 -22.05
N GLN A 17 12.77 15.97 -21.84
CA GLN A 17 12.90 14.68 -22.51
C GLN A 17 12.32 13.57 -21.64
N CYS A 18 11.74 12.55 -22.27
CA CYS A 18 11.32 11.33 -21.60
C CYS A 18 12.50 10.69 -20.85
N SER A 19 12.33 10.43 -19.55
CA SER A 19 13.36 9.90 -18.66
C SER A 19 13.61 8.39 -18.79
N LEU A 20 13.06 7.74 -19.83
CA LEU A 20 13.25 6.31 -20.06
C LEU A 20 14.46 6.11 -20.97
N ASP A 21 15.32 5.14 -20.64
CA ASP A 21 16.52 4.82 -21.42
C ASP A 21 16.20 4.62 -22.91
N ASN A 22 17.05 5.22 -23.76
CA ASN A 22 16.92 5.22 -25.22
C ASN A 22 15.65 5.89 -25.78
N CYS A 23 14.92 6.69 -24.98
CA CYS A 23 13.81 7.49 -25.48
C CYS A 23 14.23 8.92 -25.84
N SER A 24 14.16 9.26 -27.13
CA SER A 24 14.49 10.60 -27.65
C SER A 24 13.29 11.55 -27.76
N THR A 25 12.12 11.18 -27.24
CA THR A 25 10.94 12.05 -27.31
C THR A 25 11.07 13.21 -26.34
N SER A 26 10.99 14.43 -26.87
CA SER A 26 10.97 15.68 -26.10
C SER A 26 9.70 16.47 -26.39
N PHE A 27 9.31 17.31 -25.43
CA PHE A 27 8.12 18.16 -25.56
C PHE A 27 8.25 19.39 -24.65
N HIS A 28 7.54 20.46 -24.99
CA HIS A 28 7.41 21.60 -24.09
C HIS A 28 6.67 21.18 -22.82
N VAL A 29 7.19 21.59 -21.66
CA VAL A 29 6.62 21.27 -20.34
C VAL A 29 5.11 21.58 -20.30
N THR A 30 4.70 22.77 -20.77
CA THR A 30 3.29 23.17 -20.79
C THR A 30 2.43 22.29 -21.69
N CYS A 31 2.91 21.97 -22.90
CA CYS A 31 2.19 21.09 -23.83
C CYS A 31 2.03 19.68 -23.26
N ALA A 32 3.03 19.20 -22.52
CA ALA A 32 3.01 17.89 -21.88
C ALA A 32 1.98 17.81 -20.76
N LEU A 33 1.92 18.83 -19.91
CA LEU A 33 0.91 18.93 -18.85
C LEU A 33 -0.50 18.94 -19.45
N LEU A 34 -0.73 19.78 -20.47
CA LEU A 34 -2.03 19.83 -21.17
C LEU A 34 -2.39 18.52 -21.88
N ALA A 35 -1.39 17.77 -22.37
CA ALA A 35 -1.58 16.47 -23.01
C ALA A 35 -1.70 15.30 -22.00
N GLY A 36 -1.71 15.57 -20.69
CA GLY A 36 -1.84 14.57 -19.63
C GLY A 36 -0.62 13.65 -19.49
N VAL A 37 0.58 14.18 -19.80
CA VAL A 37 1.86 13.51 -19.52
C VAL A 37 2.07 13.47 -18.01
N VAL A 38 2.34 12.28 -17.47
CA VAL A 38 2.62 12.12 -16.04
C VAL A 38 4.03 12.60 -15.75
N MET A 39 4.14 13.59 -14.86
CA MET A 39 5.40 14.08 -14.30
C MET A 39 5.45 13.66 -12.82
N LYS A 40 6.51 12.98 -12.39
CA LYS A 40 6.69 12.57 -10.99
C LYS A 40 7.94 13.24 -10.41
N PRO A 41 7.94 13.67 -9.14
CA PRO A 41 9.17 14.00 -8.44
C PRO A 41 10.15 12.81 -8.53
N ALA A 42 11.42 13.08 -8.78
CA ALA A 42 12.46 12.06 -8.84
C ALA A 42 13.65 12.43 -7.94
N ASP A 43 14.49 11.44 -7.65
CA ASP A 43 15.68 11.63 -6.83
C ASP A 43 16.77 12.39 -7.61
N TRP A 44 17.55 13.19 -6.89
CA TRP A 44 18.69 13.95 -7.43
C TRP A 44 19.64 13.02 -8.22
N PRO A 45 20.10 13.36 -9.45
CA PRO A 45 20.14 14.68 -10.10
C PRO A 45 18.92 15.03 -10.97
N TYR A 46 17.90 14.17 -11.03
CA TYR A 46 16.70 14.43 -11.84
C TYR A 46 15.55 14.86 -10.93
N VAL A 47 15.25 16.16 -10.88
CA VAL A 47 14.20 16.71 -10.01
C VAL A 47 12.81 16.19 -10.40
N VAL A 48 12.61 15.80 -11.67
CA VAL A 48 11.34 15.30 -12.20
C VAL A 48 11.61 14.18 -13.21
N SER A 49 10.92 13.03 -13.06
CA SER A 49 10.82 12.00 -14.10
C SER A 49 9.58 12.23 -14.95
N VAL A 50 9.76 12.15 -16.26
CA VAL A 50 8.70 12.42 -17.24
C VAL A 50 8.64 11.29 -18.25
N THR A 51 7.42 10.84 -18.57
CA THR A 51 7.24 9.67 -19.43
C THR A 51 6.32 9.99 -20.59
N CYS A 52 6.80 9.87 -21.84
CA CYS A 52 6.01 10.17 -23.04
C CYS A 52 4.83 9.20 -23.22
N HIS A 53 3.84 9.54 -24.05
CA HIS A 53 2.67 8.68 -24.29
C HIS A 53 3.03 7.27 -24.79
N LYS A 54 4.15 7.11 -25.51
CA LYS A 54 4.64 5.79 -25.96
C LYS A 54 5.10 4.92 -24.79
N HIS A 55 5.61 5.55 -23.76
CA HIS A 55 6.11 4.92 -22.54
C HIS A 55 5.21 5.17 -21.35
N LYS A 56 3.98 5.67 -21.59
CA LYS A 56 2.90 5.68 -20.61
C LYS A 56 2.55 4.21 -20.36
N GLN A 57 3.46 3.52 -19.67
CA GLN A 57 3.10 2.47 -18.76
C GLN A 57 2.13 3.16 -17.85
N THR A 58 0.88 2.96 -18.17
CA THR A 58 -0.23 3.10 -17.30
C THR A 58 0.21 2.44 -16.00
N ASN A 59 0.77 3.24 -15.10
CA ASN A 59 0.84 2.99 -13.68
C ASN A 59 -0.61 3.15 -13.17
N GLN A 60 -1.56 2.50 -13.85
CA GLN A 60 -2.54 1.77 -13.11
C GLN A 60 -1.67 0.97 -12.14
N LYS A 61 -1.87 1.22 -10.85
CA LYS A 61 -1.97 0.11 -9.93
C LYS A 61 -2.96 -0.89 -10.53
N VAL A 62 -2.59 -1.57 -11.62
CA VAL A 62 -3.19 -2.83 -11.99
C VAL A 62 -2.65 -3.69 -10.90
N SER A 63 -3.39 -3.75 -9.79
CA SER A 63 -3.47 -4.99 -9.06
C SER A 63 -3.75 -6.03 -10.14
N ARG A 64 -2.70 -6.64 -10.70
CA ARG A 64 -2.82 -7.75 -11.64
C ARG A 64 -3.80 -8.69 -10.96
N GLU A 65 -4.97 -8.83 -11.57
CA GLU A 65 -6.02 -9.65 -11.03
C GLU A 65 -5.48 -11.06 -10.95
N LEU A 66 -5.49 -11.64 -9.75
CA LEU A 66 -4.91 -12.94 -9.54
C LEU A 66 -5.92 -14.00 -9.98
N SER A 67 -5.44 -15.03 -10.65
CA SER A 67 -6.28 -16.11 -11.22
C SER A 67 -6.22 -17.37 -10.37
N LEU A 68 -7.27 -18.20 -10.44
CA LEU A 68 -7.25 -19.54 -9.85
C LEU A 68 -6.12 -20.38 -10.47
N GLY A 69 -5.46 -21.18 -9.66
CA GLY A 69 -4.31 -22.01 -10.04
C GLY A 69 -3.01 -21.23 -10.24
N GLN A 70 -3.00 -19.91 -10.06
CA GLN A 70 -1.79 -19.10 -10.21
C GLN A 70 -0.84 -19.30 -9.03
N GLU A 71 0.44 -19.52 -9.32
CA GLU A 71 1.52 -19.54 -8.32
C GLU A 71 1.90 -18.10 -7.94
N VAL A 72 1.88 -17.81 -6.65
CA VAL A 72 2.15 -16.50 -6.05
C VAL A 72 3.00 -16.66 -4.78
N ILE A 73 3.40 -15.54 -4.20
CA ILE A 73 4.08 -15.49 -2.92
C ILE A 73 3.08 -14.94 -1.90
N GLY A 74 2.71 -15.77 -0.93
CA GLY A 74 1.78 -15.43 0.15
C GLY A 74 2.47 -15.42 1.51
N ARG A 75 1.93 -14.63 2.44
CA ARG A 75 2.33 -14.64 3.84
C ARG A 75 1.74 -15.86 4.55
N SER A 76 2.57 -16.69 5.17
CA SER A 76 2.14 -17.81 6.03
C SER A 76 1.81 -17.34 7.45
N SER A 77 1.21 -18.21 8.26
CA SER A 77 0.82 -17.96 9.66
C SER A 77 2.00 -17.56 10.55
N ASN A 78 3.21 -18.08 10.26
CA ASN A 78 4.47 -17.70 10.93
C ASN A 78 5.01 -16.31 10.51
N GLY A 79 4.31 -15.64 9.59
CA GLY A 79 4.63 -14.32 9.05
C GLY A 79 5.73 -14.29 7.98
N TRP A 80 6.33 -15.43 7.63
CA TRP A 80 7.26 -15.56 6.51
C TRP A 80 6.49 -15.68 5.20
N PHE A 81 7.16 -15.37 4.09
CA PHE A 81 6.59 -15.44 2.76
C PHE A 81 7.06 -16.71 2.05
N TYR A 82 6.11 -17.45 1.49
CA TYR A 82 6.37 -18.69 0.78
C TYR A 82 5.63 -18.70 -0.54
N ARG A 83 6.08 -19.56 -1.46
CA ARG A 83 5.33 -19.87 -2.66
C ARG A 83 4.05 -20.63 -2.29
N CYS A 84 2.95 -20.21 -2.87
CA CYS A 84 1.65 -20.84 -2.72
C CYS A 84 0.84 -20.72 -4.02
N THR A 85 -0.15 -21.59 -4.15
CA THR A 85 -1.06 -21.63 -5.30
C THR A 85 -2.42 -21.11 -4.88
N ILE A 86 -3.04 -20.24 -5.69
CA ILE A 86 -4.39 -19.75 -5.41
C ILE A 86 -5.39 -20.85 -5.74
N THR A 87 -6.06 -21.40 -4.73
CA THR A 87 -7.07 -22.46 -4.87
C THR A 87 -8.49 -21.91 -4.91
N GLY A 88 -8.72 -20.71 -4.35
CA GLY A 88 -10.04 -20.07 -4.30
C GLY A 88 -9.96 -18.55 -4.34
N ILE A 89 -10.98 -17.92 -4.91
CA ILE A 89 -11.14 -16.46 -4.93
C ILE A 89 -12.53 -16.16 -4.39
N GLY A 90 -12.58 -15.35 -3.33
CA GLY A 90 -13.82 -14.94 -2.68
C GLY A 90 -13.91 -13.42 -2.54
N THR A 91 -15.12 -12.94 -2.34
CA THR A 91 -15.41 -11.54 -2.01
C THR A 91 -16.26 -11.50 -0.76
N GLN A 92 -15.91 -10.59 0.15
CA GLN A 92 -16.67 -10.34 1.38
C GLN A 92 -17.03 -8.86 1.44
N ASN A 93 -18.28 -8.58 1.76
CA ASN A 93 -18.72 -7.21 2.00
C ASN A 93 -18.44 -6.85 3.47
N TYR A 94 -17.88 -5.66 3.65
CA TYR A 94 -17.70 -5.03 4.96
C TYR A 94 -18.27 -3.63 4.93
N TYR A 95 -18.67 -3.18 6.11
CA TYR A 95 -19.15 -1.83 6.36
C TYR A 95 -18.14 -1.09 7.24
N GLU A 96 -17.98 0.18 6.89
CA GLU A 96 -17.25 1.15 7.68
C GLU A 96 -18.24 1.96 8.52
N VAL A 97 -17.97 2.06 9.81
CA VAL A 97 -18.84 2.77 10.77
C VAL A 97 -18.00 3.59 11.75
N ASN A 98 -18.58 4.67 12.25
CA ASN A 98 -18.05 5.45 13.38
C ASN A 98 -18.97 5.24 14.58
N PHE A 99 -18.45 4.64 15.65
CA PHE A 99 -19.18 4.48 16.89
C PHE A 99 -19.35 5.81 17.62
N ASP A 100 -20.40 5.89 18.45
CA ASP A 100 -20.70 7.10 19.24
C ASP A 100 -19.58 7.44 20.26
N ASP A 101 -18.73 6.47 20.62
CA ASP A 101 -17.55 6.69 21.47
C ASP A 101 -16.36 7.32 20.71
N GLY A 102 -16.53 7.60 19.41
CA GLY A 102 -15.52 8.17 18.53
C GLY A 102 -14.58 7.13 17.92
N SER A 103 -14.77 5.83 18.19
CA SER A 103 -13.97 4.78 17.56
C SER A 103 -14.45 4.49 16.13
N TYR A 104 -13.50 4.13 15.26
CA TYR A 104 -13.74 3.80 13.87
C TYR A 104 -13.54 2.30 13.63
N CYS A 105 -14.41 1.68 12.82
CA CYS A 105 -14.26 0.29 12.42
C CYS A 105 -14.62 0.08 10.95
N ASP A 106 -13.75 -0.61 10.22
CA ASP A 106 -13.85 -0.85 8.78
C ASP A 106 -14.16 -2.30 8.39
N ASN A 107 -14.25 -3.21 9.37
CA ASN A 107 -14.45 -4.64 9.15
C ASN A 107 -15.79 -5.13 9.76
N VAL A 108 -16.84 -4.31 9.74
CA VAL A 108 -18.16 -4.71 10.23
C VAL A 108 -18.87 -5.57 9.19
N PHE A 109 -19.38 -6.73 9.60
CA PHE A 109 -20.15 -7.60 8.72
C PHE A 109 -21.60 -7.09 8.56
N PRO A 110 -22.24 -7.25 7.38
CA PRO A 110 -23.64 -6.88 7.18
C PRO A 110 -24.59 -7.51 8.20
N GLU A 111 -24.36 -8.76 8.60
CA GLU A 111 -25.15 -9.46 9.62
C GLU A 111 -25.01 -8.91 11.04
N ASN A 112 -23.96 -8.13 11.32
CA ASN A 112 -23.74 -7.53 12.63
C ASN A 112 -24.47 -6.19 12.81
N LEU A 113 -25.09 -5.67 11.75
CA LEU A 113 -25.85 -4.43 11.79
C LEU A 113 -27.31 -4.75 12.17
N LEU A 114 -27.62 -4.68 13.45
CA LEU A 114 -28.89 -5.15 14.04
C LEU A 114 -30.09 -4.26 13.70
N SER A 115 -29.85 -2.99 13.39
CA SER A 115 -30.90 -2.01 13.09
C SER A 115 -31.43 -2.10 11.65
N HIS A 116 -30.66 -2.70 10.73
CA HIS A 116 -30.98 -2.76 9.31
C HIS A 116 -30.70 -4.17 8.78
N ASP A 117 -31.71 -4.80 8.18
CA ASP A 117 -31.54 -6.12 7.57
C ASP A 117 -30.80 -6.01 6.22
N CYS A 118 -29.48 -5.88 6.31
CA CYS A 118 -28.63 -5.56 5.16
C CYS A 118 -28.60 -6.67 4.10
N LEU A 119 -28.88 -7.91 4.50
CA LEU A 119 -28.93 -9.06 3.58
C LEU A 119 -30.16 -9.01 2.67
N ARG A 120 -31.25 -8.38 3.11
CA ARG A 120 -32.51 -8.28 2.35
C ARG A 120 -32.71 -6.91 1.72
N ASN A 121 -32.33 -5.86 2.42
CA ASN A 121 -32.62 -4.48 2.04
C ASN A 121 -31.41 -3.76 1.40
N GLY A 122 -30.22 -4.35 1.46
CA GLY A 122 -28.98 -3.72 1.02
C GLY A 122 -28.34 -2.83 2.11
N PRO A 123 -27.28 -2.10 1.77
CA PRO A 123 -26.57 -1.27 2.74
C PRO A 123 -27.42 -0.07 3.23
N PRO A 124 -27.22 0.39 4.47
CA PRO A 124 -27.82 1.63 5.00
C PRO A 124 -27.40 2.89 4.21
N GLU A 125 -28.09 4.00 4.42
CA GLU A 125 -27.70 5.29 3.83
C GLU A 125 -26.45 5.88 4.50
N LEU A 126 -25.65 6.64 3.74
CA LEU A 126 -24.44 7.30 4.26
C LEU A 126 -24.82 8.26 5.41
N GLY A 127 -24.23 8.05 6.58
CA GLY A 127 -24.51 8.80 7.80
C GLY A 127 -25.70 8.29 8.61
N GLU A 128 -26.37 7.22 8.19
CA GLU A 128 -27.49 6.63 8.94
C GLU A 128 -27.02 6.11 10.31
N PHE A 129 -27.82 6.36 11.35
CA PHE A 129 -27.58 5.80 12.68
C PHE A 129 -27.98 4.33 12.70
N VAL A 130 -26.99 3.49 13.01
CA VAL A 130 -27.09 2.05 13.00
C VAL A 130 -26.66 1.45 14.33
N VAL A 131 -27.20 0.27 14.65
CA VAL A 131 -26.86 -0.47 15.86
C VAL A 131 -26.00 -1.66 15.46
N VAL A 132 -24.76 -1.71 15.94
CA VAL A 132 -23.78 -2.74 15.54
C VAL A 132 -23.44 -3.64 16.72
N LYS A 133 -23.43 -4.95 16.46
CA LYS A 133 -22.93 -5.97 17.39
C LYS A 133 -21.44 -6.19 17.17
N THR A 134 -20.62 -5.90 18.17
CA THR A 134 -19.17 -6.13 18.11
C THR A 134 -18.82 -7.62 18.31
N ILE A 135 -17.60 -8.01 17.95
CA ILE A 135 -17.08 -9.38 18.14
C ILE A 135 -17.09 -9.82 19.62
N ASP A 136 -16.97 -8.85 20.54
CA ASP A 136 -17.01 -9.09 21.98
C ASP A 136 -18.45 -9.28 22.50
N GLY A 137 -19.45 -9.26 21.60
CA GLY A 137 -20.86 -9.38 21.91
C GLY A 137 -21.51 -8.11 22.45
N ARG A 138 -20.81 -6.97 22.46
CA ARG A 138 -21.38 -5.68 22.88
C ARG A 138 -22.23 -5.11 21.76
N VAL A 139 -23.28 -4.38 22.12
CA VAL A 139 -24.15 -3.69 21.18
C VAL A 139 -23.91 -2.20 21.35
N LEU A 140 -23.46 -1.54 20.28
CA LEU A 140 -23.10 -0.14 20.27
C LEU A 140 -23.82 0.58 19.14
N ASN A 141 -24.09 1.86 19.36
CA ASN A 141 -24.59 2.75 18.33
C ASN A 141 -23.41 3.27 17.49
N ALA A 142 -23.64 3.38 16.20
CA ALA A 142 -22.68 3.89 15.25
C ALA A 142 -23.38 4.64 14.12
N SER A 143 -22.61 5.42 13.37
CA SER A 143 -23.02 6.04 12.12
C SER A 143 -22.40 5.27 10.95
N PHE A 144 -23.21 4.88 9.97
CA PHE A 144 -22.74 4.19 8.78
C PHE A 144 -21.95 5.15 7.89
N ILE A 145 -20.76 4.75 7.44
CA ILE A 145 -19.89 5.58 6.62
C ILE A 145 -19.98 5.15 5.16
N LYS A 146 -19.71 3.87 4.87
CA LYS A 146 -19.82 3.30 3.51
C LYS A 146 -19.70 1.77 3.52
N GLU A 147 -20.08 1.18 2.40
CA GLU A 147 -19.78 -0.22 2.07
C GLU A 147 -18.44 -0.34 1.33
N HIS A 148 -17.66 -1.38 1.66
CA HIS A 148 -16.47 -1.78 0.93
C HIS A 148 -16.42 -3.29 0.70
N VAL A 149 -16.20 -3.68 -0.55
CA VAL A 149 -16.04 -5.09 -0.96
C VAL A 149 -14.57 -5.47 -0.91
N GLN A 150 -14.20 -6.36 -0.01
CA GLN A 150 -12.84 -6.87 0.11
C GLN A 150 -12.70 -8.25 -0.58
N ARG A 151 -11.73 -8.36 -1.48
CA ARG A 151 -11.37 -9.64 -2.12
C ARG A 151 -10.38 -10.42 -1.27
N TYR A 152 -10.67 -11.71 -1.13
CA TYR A 152 -9.83 -12.69 -0.45
C TYR A 152 -9.42 -13.80 -1.40
N TYR A 153 -8.24 -14.36 -1.15
CA TYR A 153 -7.69 -15.44 -1.93
C TYR A 153 -7.37 -16.59 -0.99
N GLN A 154 -7.99 -17.73 -1.22
CA GLN A 154 -7.61 -18.97 -0.57
C GLN A 154 -6.38 -19.48 -1.29
N VAL A 155 -5.30 -19.64 -0.53
CA VAL A 155 -4.03 -20.13 -1.05
C VAL A 155 -3.65 -21.43 -0.35
N GLU A 156 -3.02 -22.32 -1.10
CA GLU A 156 -2.45 -23.56 -0.60
C GLU A 156 -0.94 -23.50 -0.70
N PHE A 157 -0.27 -23.75 0.42
CA PHE A 157 1.19 -23.82 0.50
C PHE A 157 1.68 -25.23 0.19
N GLN A 158 3.01 -25.40 0.04
CA GLN A 158 3.61 -26.70 -0.27
C GLN A 158 3.40 -27.77 0.81
N ASP A 159 3.11 -27.35 2.04
CA ASP A 159 2.78 -28.21 3.18
C ASP A 159 1.28 -28.54 3.26
N GLU A 160 0.53 -28.31 2.17
CA GLU A 160 -0.93 -28.49 2.06
C GLU A 160 -1.73 -27.60 3.02
N THR A 161 -1.07 -26.65 3.69
CA THR A 161 -1.78 -25.69 4.55
C THR A 161 -2.53 -24.69 3.69
N GLN A 162 -3.79 -24.46 4.06
CA GLN A 162 -4.64 -23.50 3.38
C GLN A 162 -4.91 -22.30 4.26
N ILE A 163 -4.70 -21.10 3.70
CA ILE A 163 -4.91 -19.83 4.41
C ILE A 163 -5.67 -18.88 3.50
N LEU A 164 -6.54 -18.06 4.09
CA LEU A 164 -7.22 -16.97 3.41
C LEU A 164 -6.42 -15.68 3.54
N LEU A 165 -5.96 -15.12 2.43
CA LEU A 165 -5.10 -13.92 2.41
C LEU A 165 -5.79 -12.74 1.72
N LYS A 166 -5.44 -11.52 2.17
CA LYS A 166 -5.83 -10.26 1.50
C LYS A 166 -4.94 -10.01 0.29
N ARG A 167 -5.42 -9.20 -0.67
CA ARG A 167 -4.62 -8.81 -1.84
C ARG A 167 -3.28 -8.14 -1.47
N SER A 168 -3.22 -7.43 -0.34
CA SER A 168 -2.02 -6.77 0.19
C SER A 168 -0.94 -7.73 0.69
N GLU A 169 -1.31 -8.99 0.97
CA GLU A 169 -0.43 -10.02 1.54
C GLU A 169 0.09 -10.99 0.47
N ILE A 170 -0.30 -10.76 -0.79
CA ILE A 170 0.04 -11.61 -1.93
C ILE A 170 0.87 -10.80 -2.94
N HIS A 171 1.99 -11.39 -3.36
CA HIS A 171 2.89 -10.85 -4.35
C HIS A 171 3.02 -11.80 -5.53
N THR A 172 3.03 -11.26 -6.75
CA THR A 172 3.28 -12.08 -7.94
C THR A 172 4.76 -12.39 -8.07
N LEU A 173 5.12 -13.60 -8.50
CA LEU A 173 6.50 -14.04 -8.70
C LEU A 173 7.34 -13.11 -9.59
N ASN A 174 6.70 -12.45 -10.55
CA ASN A 174 7.33 -11.58 -11.55
C ASN A 174 7.43 -10.10 -11.12
N GLN A 175 7.04 -9.76 -9.89
CA GLN A 175 7.11 -8.40 -9.37
C GLN A 175 8.28 -8.29 -8.40
N GLU A 176 9.06 -7.21 -8.47
CA GLU A 176 10.05 -6.89 -7.44
C GLU A 176 9.35 -6.81 -6.09
N LEU A 177 9.75 -7.72 -5.20
CA LEU A 177 9.18 -7.82 -3.87
C LEU A 177 9.68 -6.63 -3.04
N PRO A 178 8.83 -6.01 -2.19
CA PRO A 178 9.29 -5.01 -1.25
C PRO A 178 10.45 -5.54 -0.40
N LYS A 179 11.43 -4.70 -0.05
CA LYS A 179 12.62 -5.10 0.72
C LYS A 179 12.28 -5.92 1.99
N ARG A 180 11.17 -5.59 2.65
CA ARG A 180 10.62 -6.30 3.85
C ARG A 180 10.13 -7.72 3.55
N VAL A 181 9.66 -7.96 2.33
CA VAL A 181 9.18 -9.25 1.85
C VAL A 181 10.38 -10.10 1.42
N MET A 182 11.35 -9.52 0.71
CA MET A 182 12.58 -10.23 0.32
C MET A 182 13.36 -10.75 1.52
N SER A 183 13.48 -9.96 2.60
CA SER A 183 14.19 -10.39 3.82
C SER A 183 13.49 -11.52 4.56
N ARG A 184 12.20 -11.75 4.30
CA ARG A 184 11.36 -12.79 4.91
C ARG A 184 10.85 -13.81 3.89
N LEU A 185 11.44 -13.81 2.68
CA LEU A 185 11.10 -14.76 1.65
C LEU A 185 11.92 -16.02 1.87
N VAL A 186 11.26 -17.14 2.05
CA VAL A 186 11.94 -18.43 2.03
C VAL A 186 12.06 -18.86 0.58
N SER A 187 13.19 -18.54 -0.05
CA SER A 187 13.58 -19.15 -1.32
C SER A 187 13.82 -20.64 -1.06
N ALA A 188 12.87 -21.48 -1.47
CA ALA A 188 13.14 -22.90 -1.64
C ALA A 188 14.18 -23.04 -2.76
N PHE A 189 15.46 -23.04 -2.38
CA PHE A 189 16.53 -23.51 -3.23
C PHE A 189 16.32 -25.01 -3.41
N ILE A 190 15.66 -25.41 -4.50
CA ILE A 190 15.79 -26.78 -5.00
C ILE A 190 17.18 -26.88 -5.61
N HIS A 191 18.15 -27.28 -4.78
CA HIS A 191 19.40 -27.84 -5.29
C HIS A 191 19.11 -29.27 -5.76
N PHE A 192 18.75 -29.41 -7.04
CA PHE A 192 19.06 -30.63 -7.76
C PHE A 192 20.58 -30.68 -7.94
N GLY A 193 21.24 -31.65 -7.30
CA GLY A 193 22.66 -31.88 -7.52
C GLY A 193 23.33 -32.68 -6.41
N THR A 194 23.18 -34.00 -6.49
CA THR A 194 24.15 -35.03 -6.04
C THR A 194 24.66 -34.98 -4.60
N ALA A 195 24.25 -36.00 -3.83
CA ALA A 195 24.96 -36.45 -2.63
C ALA A 195 26.45 -36.73 -2.93
N PRO A 196 27.33 -36.57 -1.93
CA PRO A 196 27.90 -37.77 -1.32
C PRO A 196 27.86 -37.76 0.20
N CYS A 197 27.53 -38.93 0.72
CA CYS A 197 27.60 -39.36 2.11
C CYS A 197 29.01 -39.16 2.70
N LEU A 198 29.11 -38.78 3.98
CA LEU A 198 30.20 -39.17 4.89
C LEU A 198 29.74 -39.08 6.37
N PRO A 199 30.31 -39.91 7.27
CA PRO A 199 29.68 -40.47 8.47
C PRO A 199 29.80 -39.60 9.75
N PRO A 200 29.09 -39.94 10.84
CA PRO A 200 29.03 -39.10 12.04
C PRO A 200 30.22 -39.36 12.98
N PRO A 201 30.66 -38.36 13.76
CA PRO A 201 31.41 -38.62 14.99
C PRO A 201 30.52 -38.49 16.24
N THR A 202 30.79 -39.42 17.15
CA THR A 202 30.19 -39.75 18.43
C THR A 202 30.39 -38.72 19.56
N SER A 203 29.31 -38.50 20.31
CA SER A 203 29.15 -38.32 21.78
C SER A 203 30.05 -37.38 22.63
N LEU A 204 29.38 -36.31 23.14
CA LEU A 204 29.26 -35.81 24.55
C LEU A 204 30.52 -35.34 25.35
N PRO A 205 30.37 -34.61 26.49
CA PRO A 205 29.43 -33.53 26.86
C PRO A 205 30.17 -32.32 27.53
N VAL A 206 29.66 -31.08 27.46
CA VAL A 206 30.07 -30.00 28.39
C VAL A 206 28.89 -29.09 28.73
N SER A 207 28.76 -28.87 30.04
CA SER A 207 27.72 -28.18 30.79
C SER A 207 27.54 -26.69 30.49
N ALA A 208 26.32 -26.22 30.80
CA ALA A 208 25.74 -24.89 30.65
C ALA A 208 26.51 -23.73 31.33
N PRO A 209 26.12 -22.47 31.04
CA PRO A 209 25.08 -21.85 31.85
C PRO A 209 23.92 -21.22 31.06
N THR A 210 22.73 -21.40 31.62
CA THR A 210 21.43 -20.86 31.24
C THR A 210 21.41 -19.32 31.35
N LEU A 211 21.07 -18.63 30.27
CA LEU A 211 20.64 -17.23 30.31
C LEU A 211 19.10 -17.18 30.33
N PRO A 212 18.49 -16.32 31.18
CA PRO A 212 17.03 -16.23 31.27
C PRO A 212 16.42 -15.60 30.01
N ALA A 213 15.25 -16.11 29.63
CA ALA A 213 14.40 -15.54 28.60
C ALA A 213 13.83 -14.17 29.04
N PRO A 214 13.69 -13.19 28.14
CA PRO A 214 12.82 -12.06 28.37
C PRO A 214 11.39 -12.41 27.92
N GLU A 215 10.46 -12.30 28.87
CA GLU A 215 9.01 -12.32 28.70
C GLU A 215 8.54 -11.20 27.73
N PRO A 216 7.42 -11.38 27.00
CA PRO A 216 6.86 -10.37 26.11
C PRO A 216 5.88 -9.48 26.88
N SER A 217 6.36 -8.33 27.34
CA SER A 217 5.47 -7.23 27.74
C SER A 217 6.21 -5.92 27.53
N GLU A 218 5.76 -5.11 26.58
CA GLU A 218 5.48 -3.70 26.81
C GLU A 218 4.94 -3.05 25.53
N SER A 219 3.71 -2.56 25.67
CA SER A 219 3.09 -1.48 24.92
C SER A 219 4.09 -0.56 24.23
N TYR A 220 3.88 -0.35 22.93
CA TYR A 220 4.63 0.59 22.10
C TYR A 220 4.33 2.04 22.53
N THR A 221 4.86 2.47 23.67
CA THR A 221 4.95 3.89 24.02
C THR A 221 6.14 4.44 23.27
N HIS A 222 5.87 5.27 22.25
CA HIS A 222 6.89 5.95 21.48
C HIS A 222 7.91 6.62 22.42
N SER A 223 9.21 6.44 22.13
CA SER A 223 10.28 7.00 22.97
C SER A 223 10.06 8.50 23.17
N SER A 224 10.35 9.01 24.37
CA SER A 224 10.19 10.45 24.72
C SER A 224 10.87 11.38 23.69
N SER A 225 11.96 10.92 23.07
CA SER A 225 12.64 11.62 21.96
C SER A 225 11.80 11.74 20.68
N TYR A 226 10.93 10.78 20.37
CA TYR A 226 10.05 10.81 19.21
C TYR A 226 8.90 11.80 19.40
N ILE A 227 8.32 11.85 20.59
CA ILE A 227 7.24 12.81 20.93
C ILE A 227 7.79 14.25 20.84
N ALA A 228 8.97 14.51 21.42
CA ALA A 228 9.61 15.83 21.36
C ALA A 228 9.95 16.28 19.93
N TYR A 229 10.37 15.34 19.07
CA TYR A 229 10.61 15.62 17.65
C TYR A 229 9.33 15.99 16.91
N MET A 230 8.21 15.31 17.19
CA MET A 230 6.93 15.61 16.54
C MET A 230 6.33 16.94 17.02
N GLU A 231 6.49 17.29 18.29
CA GLU A 231 6.09 18.62 18.81
C GLU A 231 6.92 19.75 18.21
N SER A 232 8.22 19.53 17.96
CA SER A 232 9.08 20.53 17.29
C SER A 232 8.65 20.83 15.85
N LEU A 233 8.04 19.87 15.16
CA LEU A 233 7.55 20.07 13.79
C LEU A 233 6.20 20.78 13.72
N LEU A 234 5.39 20.68 14.79
CA LEU A 234 4.11 21.38 14.89
C LEU A 234 4.28 22.83 15.37
N ASN A 235 5.31 23.10 16.17
CA ASN A 235 5.56 24.41 16.77
C ASN A 235 6.58 25.27 16.01
N SER A 236 7.06 24.82 14.83
CA SER A 236 7.91 25.66 13.99
C SER A 236 7.06 26.68 13.23
N ASP A 237 7.05 27.92 13.72
CA ASP A 237 6.50 29.08 13.01
C ASP A 237 7.31 29.33 11.73
N PHE A 238 6.64 29.22 10.57
CA PHE A 238 7.20 29.63 9.29
C PHE A 238 7.28 31.16 9.26
N PRO A 239 8.44 31.78 8.98
CA PRO A 239 8.50 33.22 8.85
C PRO A 239 7.63 33.68 7.66
N PRO A 240 6.85 34.76 7.80
CA PRO A 240 6.15 35.34 6.67
C PRO A 240 7.17 35.92 5.70
N GLU A 241 6.99 35.65 4.39
CA GLU A 241 7.82 36.27 3.35
C GLU A 241 7.64 37.79 3.38
N GLU A 242 8.74 38.53 3.52
CA GLU A 242 8.79 39.98 3.43
C GLU A 242 8.46 40.42 1.99
N GLY A 243 7.28 41.01 1.82
CA GLY A 243 6.85 41.66 0.58
C GLY A 243 7.45 43.06 0.47
N GLU A 244 8.47 43.20 -0.38
CA GLU A 244 8.99 44.46 -0.90
C GLU A 244 8.05 45.05 -1.98
N HIS A 245 7.49 46.25 -1.76
CA HIS A 245 7.59 47.43 -2.65
C HIS A 245 6.53 48.47 -2.31
N GLY A 246 7.00 49.66 -1.94
CA GLY A 246 6.18 50.84 -1.73
C GLY A 246 5.62 51.41 -3.03
N VAL A 247 4.40 51.94 -2.95
CA VAL A 247 3.91 52.99 -3.85
C VAL A 247 3.13 53.99 -3.01
N GLU A 248 3.69 55.20 -2.94
CA GLU A 248 3.12 56.41 -2.37
C GLU A 248 2.01 56.96 -3.30
N PRO A 249 0.83 57.37 -2.82
CA PRO A 249 -0.10 58.13 -3.64
C PRO A 249 0.18 59.63 -3.49
N MET A 250 0.54 60.23 -4.62
CA MET A 250 0.51 61.67 -4.85
C MET A 250 -0.94 62.19 -4.85
N TYR A 251 -1.11 63.31 -4.14
CA TYR A 251 -2.26 64.23 -4.02
C TYR A 251 -3.39 63.86 -3.05
#